data_AF-A0A527ZEB6-F1
#
_entry.id   AF-A0A527ZEB6-F1
#
_cell.length_a   1.000
_cell.length_b   1.000
_cell.length_c   1.000
_cell.angle_alpha   90.00
_cell.angle_beta   90.00
_cell.angle_gamma   90.00
#
_symmetry.space_group_name_H-M   'P 1'
#
loop_
_entity.id
_entity.type
_entity.pdbx_description
1 polymer ?
#
loop_
_entity_poly.entity_id
_entity_poly.type
_entity_poly.pdbx_seq_one_letter_code
_entity_poly.pdbx_strand_id
1 'polypeptide(L)'
;FPANVGLYGCPTTVNNVESIAVAPTILRRGAAWFSSFGRPNNVGTKLFCVSGHVNTPCTVEEAMSIPFRELIETHCGGIRGGWDNLLAVIPGGASVPLVPAEQII
;
A
#
# COMPACT_ATOMS: atom_id res chain seq x y z
N PHE A 1 3.97 20.36 -17.24
CA PHE A 1 3.93 19.58 -15.99
C PHE A 1 4.29 20.48 -14.81
N PRO A 2 3.79 20.20 -13.59
CA PRO A 2 4.07 21.03 -12.40
C PRO A 2 5.55 21.23 -12.13
N ALA A 3 6.39 20.23 -12.48
CA ALA A 3 7.85 20.30 -12.36
C ALA A 3 8.48 21.48 -13.13
N ASN A 4 7.83 22.02 -14.16
CA ASN A 4 8.30 23.19 -14.91
C ASN A 4 7.56 24.46 -14.49
N VAL A 5 6.22 24.40 -14.43
CA VAL A 5 5.35 25.53 -14.08
C VAL A 5 4.23 24.98 -13.20
N GLY A 6 4.37 25.17 -11.89
CA GLY A 6 3.48 24.67 -10.85
C GLY A 6 2.88 25.80 -10.01
N LEU A 7 3.05 25.74 -8.69
CA LEU A 7 2.47 26.71 -7.76
C LEU A 7 3.02 28.11 -8.04
N TYR A 8 2.13 29.09 -8.23
CA TYR A 8 2.45 30.48 -8.59
C TYR A 8 3.33 30.64 -9.86
N GLY A 9 3.29 29.66 -10.76
CA GLY A 9 4.12 29.65 -11.96
C GLY A 9 5.56 29.18 -11.73
N CYS A 10 5.93 28.82 -10.50
CA CYS A 10 7.26 28.31 -10.16
C CYS A 10 7.34 26.77 -10.33
N PRO A 11 8.52 26.22 -10.66
CA PRO A 11 8.77 24.77 -10.62
C PRO A 11 8.33 24.14 -9.29
N THR A 12 7.44 23.13 -9.34
CA THR A 12 6.89 22.48 -8.14
C THR A 12 6.66 20.98 -8.38
N THR A 13 7.11 20.13 -7.46
CA THR A 13 6.78 18.69 -7.49
C THR A 13 5.90 18.34 -6.30
N VAL A 14 4.71 17.80 -6.58
CA VAL A 14 3.76 17.33 -5.57
C VAL A 14 4.05 15.86 -5.29
N ASN A 15 4.20 15.51 -4.02
CA ASN A 15 4.41 14.13 -3.57
C ASN A 15 3.43 13.81 -2.44
N ASN A 16 3.03 12.54 -2.31
CA ASN A 16 2.31 12.08 -1.13
C ASN A 16 3.22 12.18 0.11
N VAL A 17 2.61 12.36 1.29
CA VAL A 17 3.32 12.44 2.57
C VAL A 17 4.21 11.22 2.81
N GLU A 18 3.71 10.01 2.57
CA GLU A 18 4.48 8.77 2.75
C GLU A 18 5.73 8.77 1.87
N SER A 19 5.62 9.15 0.59
CA SER A 19 6.74 9.19 -0.35
C SER A 19 7.86 10.13 0.10
N ILE A 20 7.53 11.27 0.72
CA ILE A 20 8.53 12.21 1.26
C ILE A 20 9.05 11.72 2.61
N ALA A 21 8.18 11.21 3.48
CA ALA A 21 8.53 10.80 4.84
C ALA A 21 9.49 9.61 4.88
N VAL A 22 9.43 8.71 3.89
CA VAL A 22 10.37 7.57 3.80
C VAL A 22 11.75 7.97 3.29
N ALA A 23 11.87 9.06 2.52
CA ALA A 23 13.12 9.45 1.86
C ALA A 23 14.31 9.60 2.82
N PRO A 24 14.19 10.26 4.00
CA PRO A 24 15.28 10.33 4.97
C PRO A 24 15.74 8.95 5.47
N THR A 25 14.82 8.01 5.67
CA THR A 25 15.17 6.65 6.13
C THR A 25 15.87 5.87 5.03
N ILE A 26 15.42 6.00 3.77
CA ILE A 26 16.09 5.43 2.60
C ILE A 26 17.52 5.98 2.48
N LEU A 27 17.71 7.30 2.61
CA LEU A 27 19.04 7.91 2.52
C LEU A 27 19.98 7.46 3.66
N ARG A 28 19.45 7.27 4.88
CA ARG A 28 20.25 6.80 6.02
C ARG A 28 20.61 5.32 5.95
N ARG A 29 19.70 4.46 5.49
CA ARG A 29 19.89 3.00 5.44
C ARG A 29 20.41 2.49 4.09
N GLY A 30 20.39 3.34 3.07
CA GLY A 30 20.80 3.04 1.70
C GLY A 30 19.64 2.56 0.83
N ALA A 31 19.70 2.92 -0.46
CA ALA A 31 18.69 2.52 -1.44
C ALA A 31 18.58 0.99 -1.58
N ALA A 32 19.72 0.28 -1.52
CA ALA A 32 19.77 -1.18 -1.63
C ALA A 32 18.94 -1.89 -0.53
N TRP A 33 18.95 -1.35 0.69
CA TRP A 33 18.13 -1.85 1.81
C TRP A 33 16.64 -1.64 1.55
N PHE A 34 16.23 -0.48 1.06
CA PHE A 34 14.81 -0.26 0.77
C PHE A 34 14.35 -1.12 -0.41
N SER A 35 15.21 -1.27 -1.43
CA SER A 35 14.91 -2.09 -2.61
C SER A 35 14.98 -3.61 -2.36
N SER A 36 15.47 -4.06 -1.20
CA SER A 36 15.48 -5.50 -0.88
C SER A 36 14.12 -6.03 -0.44
N PHE A 37 13.15 -5.15 -0.16
CA PHE A 37 11.76 -5.53 0.10
C PHE A 37 10.95 -5.51 -1.19
N GLY A 38 10.00 -6.45 -1.31
CA GLY A 38 9.08 -6.53 -2.44
C GLY A 38 9.66 -7.19 -3.70
N ARG A 39 8.95 -7.01 -4.82
CA ARG A 39 9.30 -7.61 -6.12
C ARG A 39 9.98 -6.58 -7.02
N PRO A 40 10.69 -7.01 -8.09
CA PRO A 40 11.22 -6.08 -9.08
C PRO A 40 10.15 -5.08 -9.57
N ASN A 41 10.52 -3.80 -9.66
CA ASN A 41 9.64 -2.66 -9.97
C ASN A 41 8.54 -2.32 -8.94
N ASN A 42 8.43 -3.05 -7.82
CA ASN A 42 7.48 -2.79 -6.73
C ASN A 42 8.16 -3.04 -5.38
N VAL A 43 9.12 -2.18 -5.06
CA VAL A 43 10.01 -2.36 -3.90
C VAL A 43 9.68 -1.44 -2.74
N GLY A 44 10.17 -1.81 -1.56
CA GLY A 44 10.01 -1.04 -0.33
C GLY A 44 8.91 -1.53 0.59
N THR A 45 8.59 -0.72 1.59
CA THR A 45 7.45 -0.91 2.50
C THR A 45 6.31 0.02 2.10
N LYS A 46 5.11 -0.32 2.55
CA LYS A 46 3.90 0.47 2.31
C LYS A 46 3.02 0.45 3.55
N LEU A 47 2.44 1.60 3.88
CA LEU A 47 1.34 1.72 4.80
C LEU A 47 0.05 1.23 4.13
N PHE A 48 -0.46 0.09 4.56
CA PHE A 48 -1.74 -0.47 4.15
C PHE A 48 -2.83 -0.05 5.14
N CYS A 49 -3.92 0.49 4.62
CA CYS A 49 -5.10 0.83 5.41
C CYS A 49 -6.20 -0.19 5.11
N VAL A 50 -6.29 -1.23 5.92
CA VAL A 50 -7.31 -2.27 5.77
C VAL A 50 -8.56 -1.84 6.51
N SER A 51 -9.62 -1.59 5.74
CA SER A 51 -10.92 -1.14 6.23
C SER A 51 -12.02 -2.11 5.82
N GLY A 52 -13.24 -1.90 6.32
CA GLY A 52 -14.41 -2.70 5.94
C GLY A 52 -14.54 -4.00 6.71
N HIS A 53 -14.92 -5.09 6.03
CA HIS A 53 -15.35 -6.35 6.65
C HIS A 53 -14.21 -7.31 7.00
N VAL A 54 -13.25 -6.83 7.79
CA VAL A 54 -12.26 -7.64 8.50
C VAL A 54 -12.56 -7.65 9.99
N ASN A 55 -12.03 -8.62 10.74
CA ASN A 55 -12.32 -8.73 12.18
C ASN A 55 -11.66 -7.60 12.99
N THR A 56 -10.46 -7.17 12.59
CA THR A 56 -9.69 -6.10 13.25
C THR A 56 -9.16 -5.11 12.20
N PRO A 57 -9.98 -4.13 11.77
CA PRO A 57 -9.53 -3.10 10.82
C PRO A 57 -8.35 -2.31 11.38
N CYS A 58 -7.31 -2.07 10.57
CA CYS A 58 -6.12 -1.36 11.01
C CYS A 58 -5.37 -0.67 9.87
N THR A 59 -4.48 0.23 10.25
CA THR A 59 -3.39 0.70 9.39
C THR A 59 -2.11 0.04 9.85
N VAL A 60 -1.41 -0.62 8.94
CA VAL A 60 -0.17 -1.36 9.22
C VAL A 60 0.87 -1.08 8.14
N GLU A 61 2.14 -0.92 8.53
CA GLU A 61 3.26 -0.89 7.59
C GLU A 61 3.73 -2.31 7.33
N GLU A 62 3.82 -2.71 6.07
CA GLU A 62 4.34 -4.03 5.69
C GLU A 62 5.11 -3.96 4.36
N ALA A 63 5.89 -5.00 4.05
CA ALA A 63 6.61 -5.10 2.80
C ALA A 63 5.66 -5.09 1.60
N MET A 64 6.02 -4.33 0.56
CA MET A 64 5.33 -4.37 -0.72
C MET A 64 5.35 -5.79 -1.29
N SER A 65 4.34 -6.12 -2.11
CA SER A 65 4.17 -7.45 -2.71
C SER A 65 3.84 -8.59 -1.73
N ILE A 66 3.47 -8.28 -0.48
CA ILE A 66 2.84 -9.24 0.44
C ILE A 66 1.56 -9.82 -0.21
N PRO A 67 1.31 -11.15 -0.12
CA PRO A 67 0.06 -11.75 -0.54
C PRO A 67 -1.13 -11.15 0.22
N PHE A 68 -2.23 -10.87 -0.48
CA PHE A 68 -3.39 -10.22 0.14
C PHE A 68 -3.94 -11.04 1.31
N ARG A 69 -4.06 -12.36 1.15
CA ARG A 69 -4.50 -13.24 2.24
C ARG A 69 -3.60 -13.16 3.46
N GLU A 70 -2.29 -13.15 3.26
CA GLU A 70 -1.32 -13.04 4.34
C GLU A 70 -1.46 -11.71 5.09
N LEU A 71 -1.64 -10.59 4.38
CA LEU A 71 -1.88 -9.27 4.98
C LEU A 71 -3.13 -9.28 5.88
N ILE A 72 -4.24 -9.86 5.40
CA ILE A 72 -5.51 -9.86 6.11
C ILE A 72 -5.50 -10.80 7.32
N GLU A 73 -5.02 -12.03 7.16
CA GLU A 73 -5.01 -13.02 8.24
C GLU A 73 -4.02 -12.63 9.35
N THR A 74 -2.84 -12.11 8.97
CA THR A 74 -1.77 -11.78 9.93
C THR A 74 -2.06 -10.50 10.70
N HIS A 75 -2.48 -9.43 10.01
CA HIS A 75 -2.57 -8.10 10.63
C HIS A 75 -4.00 -7.68 10.97
N CYS A 76 -5.02 -8.27 10.33
CA CYS A 76 -6.40 -7.83 10.46
C CYS A 76 -7.32 -8.87 11.12
N GLY A 77 -6.76 -10.00 11.56
CA GLY A 77 -7.50 -11.09 12.20
C GLY A 77 -8.47 -11.81 11.27
N GLY A 78 -8.26 -11.75 9.95
CA GLY A 78 -9.08 -12.43 8.96
C GLY A 78 -10.34 -11.67 8.51
N ILE A 79 -11.01 -12.23 7.52
CA ILE A 79 -12.30 -11.73 7.00
C ILE A 79 -13.41 -11.98 8.04
N ARG A 80 -14.34 -11.04 8.16
CA ARG A 80 -15.51 -11.19 9.03
C ARG A 80 -16.35 -12.39 8.56
N GLY A 81 -16.49 -13.40 9.42
CA GLY A 81 -17.18 -14.65 9.07
C GLY A 81 -16.30 -15.71 8.39
N GLY A 82 -14.98 -15.50 8.34
CA GLY A 82 -14.02 -16.42 7.72
C GLY A 82 -13.73 -16.08 6.26
N TRP A 83 -12.64 -16.65 5.72
CA TRP A 83 -12.14 -16.36 4.38
C TRP A 83 -13.17 -16.61 3.27
N ASP A 84 -13.94 -17.70 3.38
CA ASP A 84 -14.96 -18.09 2.39
C ASP A 84 -16.16 -17.12 2.34
N ASN A 85 -16.26 -16.20 3.31
CA ASN A 85 -17.26 -15.13 3.31
C ASN A 85 -16.79 -13.87 2.56
N LEU A 86 -15.60 -13.90 1.94
CA LEU A 86 -15.12 -12.80 1.11
C LEU A 86 -15.95 -12.71 -0.19
N LEU A 87 -16.45 -11.52 -0.50
CA LEU A 87 -17.20 -11.25 -1.74
C LEU A 87 -16.34 -10.51 -2.77
N ALA A 88 -15.76 -9.38 -2.37
CA ALA A 88 -14.90 -8.55 -3.21
C ALA A 88 -14.03 -7.63 -2.35
N VAL A 89 -12.96 -7.10 -2.95
CA VAL A 89 -12.02 -6.18 -2.31
C VAL A 89 -11.78 -4.99 -3.23
N ILE A 90 -11.59 -3.80 -2.66
CA ILE A 90 -11.06 -2.64 -3.38
C ILE A 90 -9.59 -2.47 -2.95
N PRO A 91 -8.61 -2.96 -3.73
CA PRO A 91 -7.24 -3.16 -3.23
C PRO A 91 -6.39 -1.89 -3.10
N GLY A 92 -6.79 -0.79 -3.73
CA GLY A 92 -5.97 0.41 -3.92
C GLY A 92 -6.68 1.72 -3.60
N GLY A 93 -7.70 1.68 -2.74
CA GLY A 93 -8.58 2.82 -2.45
C GLY A 93 -9.70 2.99 -3.46
N ALA A 94 -10.63 3.91 -3.20
CA ALA A 94 -11.90 4.03 -3.94
C ALA A 94 -11.75 4.29 -5.46
N SER A 95 -10.56 4.68 -5.92
CA SER A 95 -10.27 4.93 -7.33
C SER A 95 -9.91 3.69 -8.15
N VAL A 96 -9.77 2.50 -7.53
CA VAL A 96 -9.48 1.26 -8.26
C VAL A 96 -10.72 0.36 -8.38
N PRO A 97 -10.84 -0.46 -9.44
CA PRO A 97 -11.91 -1.43 -9.56
C PRO A 97 -11.94 -2.41 -8.39
N LEU A 98 -13.13 -2.91 -8.07
CA LEU A 98 -13.26 -4.05 -7.17
C LEU A 98 -12.69 -5.31 -7.83
N VAL A 99 -12.09 -6.16 -7.01
CA VAL A 99 -11.61 -7.49 -7.40
C VAL A 99 -12.53 -8.52 -6.70
N PRO A 100 -13.27 -9.34 -7.47
CA PRO A 100 -14.08 -10.41 -6.91
C PRO A 100 -13.23 -11.44 -6.16
N ALA A 101 -13.79 -12.08 -5.13
CA ALA A 101 -13.07 -13.03 -4.28
C ALA A 101 -12.39 -14.16 -5.06
N GLU A 102 -13.02 -14.66 -6.13
CA GLU A 102 -12.48 -15.72 -7.00
C GLU A 102 -11.19 -15.33 -7.73
N GLN A 103 -10.90 -14.03 -7.86
CA GLN A 103 -9.71 -13.48 -8.50
C GLN A 103 -8.62 -13.07 -7.48
N ILE A 104 -8.92 -13.15 -6.19
CA ILE A 104 -7.97 -12.89 -5.11
C ILE A 104 -7.14 -14.17 -4.91
N ILE A 105 -5.93 -14.16 -5.48
CA ILE A 105 -4.91 -15.21 -5.33
C ILE A 105 -4.05 -15.04 -4.08
#